data_AF-A0A9P7U7C4-F1
#
_entry.id   AF-A0A9P7U7C4-F1
#
_cell.length_a   1.000
_cell.length_b   1.000
_cell.length_c   1.000
_cell.angle_alpha   90.00
_cell.angle_beta   90.00
_cell.angle_gamma   90.00
#
_symmetry.space_group_name_H-M   'P 1'
#
loop_
_entity.id
_entity.type
_entity.pdbx_description
1 polymer ?
#
loop_
_entity_poly.entity_id
_entity_poly.type
_entity_poly.pdbx_seq_one_letter_code
_entity_poly.pdbx_strand_id
1 'polypeptide(L)'
;MRFGSIFSLAAGLLSATVQAYGNPGACSGQCWSHDPSVVRRDDGTYFRFETGSKIGIWKAPDLVGPWTYQGAALPSGSKINLKGNDDLW
;
A
#
# COMPACT_ATOMS: atom_id res chain seq x y z
N MET A 1 -6.74 50.06 12.43
CA MET A 1 -6.97 48.67 12.87
C MET A 1 -7.70 47.88 11.77
N ARG A 2 -7.01 47.36 10.75
CA ARG A 2 -7.63 46.53 9.67
C ARG A 2 -6.65 45.51 9.05
N PHE A 3 -5.67 45.02 9.81
CA PHE A 3 -4.78 43.95 9.34
C PHE A 3 -5.19 42.54 9.84
N GLY A 4 -6.05 42.45 10.86
CA GLY A 4 -6.47 41.16 11.43
C GLY A 4 -7.36 40.34 10.50
N SER A 5 -8.29 40.96 9.77
CA SER A 5 -9.30 40.24 8.97
C SER A 5 -8.73 39.52 7.74
N ILE A 6 -7.65 40.03 7.14
CA ILE A 6 -7.00 39.38 5.98
C ILE A 6 -6.23 38.14 6.43
N PHE A 7 -5.55 38.22 7.58
CA PHE A 7 -4.87 37.07 8.19
C PHE A 7 -5.84 35.95 8.57
N SER A 8 -7.01 36.29 9.10
CA SER A 8 -8.02 35.30 9.47
C SER A 8 -8.65 34.58 8.26
N LEU A 9 -8.83 35.26 7.13
CA LEU A 9 -9.37 34.64 5.91
C LEU A 9 -8.35 33.71 5.25
N ALA A 10 -7.07 34.10 5.23
CA ALA A 10 -5.98 33.27 4.70
C ALA A 10 -5.79 31.97 5.50
N ALA A 11 -5.91 32.03 6.83
CA ALA A 11 -5.83 30.85 7.70
C ALA A 11 -7.02 29.89 7.51
N GLY A 12 -8.23 30.41 7.22
CA GLY A 12 -9.41 29.59 6.92
C GLY A 12 -9.30 28.82 5.60
N LEU A 13 -8.70 29.43 4.56
CA LEU A 13 -8.49 28.79 3.25
C LEU A 13 -7.44 27.67 3.29
N LEU A 14 -6.40 27.82 4.12
CA LEU A 14 -5.37 26.78 4.34
C LEU A 14 -5.92 25.57 5.11
N SER A 15 -6.94 25.78 5.95
CA SER A 15 -7.60 24.69 6.69
C SER A 15 -8.44 23.78 5.78
N ALA A 16 -8.91 24.30 4.63
CA ALA A 16 -9.72 23.54 3.68
C ALA A 16 -8.90 22.60 2.77
N THR A 17 -7.57 22.74 2.72
CA THR A 17 -6.68 21.90 1.91
C THR A 17 -6.17 20.65 2.62
N VAL A 18 -6.52 20.44 3.89
CA VAL A 18 -6.14 19.24 4.63
C VAL A 18 -7.20 18.15 4.42
N GLN A 19 -7.29 17.63 3.20
CA GLN A 19 -7.68 16.23 3.03
C GLN A 19 -6.44 15.42 3.35
N ALA A 20 -6.27 15.03 4.62
CA ALA A 20 -5.07 14.33 5.09
C ALA A 20 -4.82 12.98 4.38
N TYR A 21 -5.81 12.46 3.63
CA TYR A 21 -5.69 11.24 2.84
C TYR A 21 -6.41 11.42 1.51
N GLY A 22 -5.69 11.25 0.40
CA GLY A 22 -6.31 11.17 -0.92
C GLY A 22 -7.12 9.89 -1.07
N ASN A 23 -8.04 9.87 -2.04
CA ASN A 23 -8.63 8.60 -2.51
C ASN A 23 -7.51 7.65 -2.97
N PRO A 24 -7.76 6.32 -2.96
CA PRO A 24 -6.82 5.37 -3.54
C PRO A 24 -6.40 5.80 -4.96
N GLY A 25 -5.09 5.77 -5.22
CA GLY A 25 -4.55 6.07 -6.55
C GLY A 25 -4.95 5.01 -7.58
N ALA A 26 -4.61 5.26 -8.83
CA ALA A 26 -4.79 4.27 -9.89
C ALA A 26 -4.02 2.99 -9.57
N CYS A 27 -4.57 1.85 -9.99
CA CYS A 27 -3.90 0.56 -9.90
C CYS A 27 -4.14 -0.26 -11.17
N SER A 28 -3.09 -0.96 -11.62
CA SER A 28 -3.12 -1.87 -12.76
C SER A 28 -2.44 -3.21 -12.43
N GLY A 29 -2.75 -4.26 -13.21
CA GLY A 29 -2.29 -5.62 -12.94
C GLY A 29 -3.08 -6.28 -11.80
N GLN A 30 -2.43 -7.05 -10.93
CA GLN A 30 -3.12 -7.65 -9.78
C GLN A 30 -3.24 -6.67 -8.60
N CYS A 31 -4.35 -5.94 -8.60
CA CYS A 31 -4.61 -4.88 -7.62
C CYS A 31 -5.22 -5.35 -6.30
N TRP A 32 -5.91 -6.49 -6.29
CA TRP A 32 -6.47 -7.02 -5.05
C TRP A 32 -5.33 -7.32 -4.06
N SER A 33 -5.53 -6.94 -2.81
CA SER A 33 -4.59 -7.14 -1.72
C SER A 33 -5.32 -7.11 -0.37
N HIS A 34 -4.74 -7.77 0.64
CA HIS A 34 -5.20 -7.77 2.03
C HIS A 34 -3.99 -7.57 2.94
N ASP A 35 -4.04 -6.60 3.86
CA ASP A 35 -2.92 -6.17 4.72
C ASP A 35 -1.56 -6.00 4.01
N PRO A 36 -1.47 -5.18 2.94
CA PRO A 36 -0.24 -5.05 2.17
C PRO A 36 0.90 -4.39 2.96
N SER A 37 2.12 -4.89 2.75
CA SER A 37 3.36 -4.17 3.00
C SER A 37 4.10 -3.92 1.68
N VAL A 38 4.53 -2.69 1.44
CA VAL A 38 5.20 -2.28 0.20
C VAL A 38 6.60 -1.77 0.52
N VAL A 39 7.59 -2.25 -0.23
CA VAL A 39 8.97 -1.76 -0.19
C VAL A 39 9.46 -1.45 -1.60
N ARG A 40 10.42 -0.53 -1.71
CA ARG A 40 11.12 -0.25 -2.98
C ARG A 40 12.58 -0.66 -2.84
N ARG A 41 13.06 -1.47 -3.77
CA ARG A 41 14.48 -1.83 -3.86
C ARG A 41 15.29 -0.67 -4.45
N ASP A 42 16.60 -0.69 -4.29
CA ASP A 42 17.54 0.28 -4.86
C ASP A 42 17.44 0.40 -6.39
N ASP A 43 17.14 -0.69 -7.09
CA ASP A 43 16.90 -0.73 -8.54
C ASP A 43 15.58 -0.04 -8.99
N GLY A 44 14.80 0.48 -8.04
CA GLY A 44 13.53 1.18 -8.29
C GLY A 44 12.31 0.25 -8.35
N THR A 45 12.49 -1.07 -8.33
CA THR A 45 11.38 -2.04 -8.34
C THR A 45 10.61 -1.98 -7.02
N TYR A 46 9.28 -1.93 -7.11
CA TYR A 46 8.40 -2.08 -5.98
C TYR A 46 8.08 -3.55 -5.74
N PHE A 47 8.07 -3.95 -4.47
CA PHE A 47 7.58 -5.24 -4.01
C PHE A 47 6.42 -5.02 -3.04
N ARG A 48 5.35 -5.80 -3.21
CA ARG A 48 4.21 -5.85 -2.29
C ARG A 48 4.10 -7.27 -1.74
N PHE A 49 3.94 -7.36 -0.43
CA PHE A 49 3.68 -8.59 0.32
C PHE A 49 2.30 -8.48 0.95
N GLU A 50 1.49 -9.52 0.91
CA GLU A 50 0.12 -9.45 1.40
C GLU A 50 -0.31 -10.73 2.12
N THR A 51 -1.32 -10.60 2.98
CA THR A 51 -1.99 -11.72 3.65
C THR A 51 -2.62 -12.65 2.62
N GLY A 52 -2.59 -13.95 2.90
CA GLY A 52 -3.03 -15.00 1.98
C GLY A 52 -1.94 -15.43 0.99
N SER A 53 -2.28 -16.36 0.09
CA SER A 53 -1.35 -16.93 -0.90
C SER A 53 0.00 -17.37 -0.31
N LYS A 54 -0.01 -17.84 0.94
CA LYS A 54 1.19 -18.23 1.70
C LYS A 54 2.25 -17.12 1.81
N ILE A 55 1.78 -15.91 2.11
CA ILE A 55 2.54 -14.65 2.06
C ILE A 55 3.00 -14.40 0.62
N GLY A 56 2.04 -14.06 -0.23
CA GLY A 56 2.33 -13.84 -1.64
C GLY A 56 3.24 -12.63 -1.87
N ILE A 57 3.96 -12.64 -2.98
CA ILE A 57 4.91 -11.60 -3.38
C ILE A 57 4.49 -11.07 -4.75
N TRP A 58 4.33 -9.76 -4.87
CA TRP A 58 4.09 -9.06 -6.14
C TRP A 58 5.20 -8.08 -6.40
N LYS A 59 5.49 -7.83 -7.68
CA LYS A 59 6.38 -6.75 -8.10
C LYS A 59 5.70 -5.82 -9.11
N ALA A 60 6.12 -4.57 -9.11
CA ALA A 60 5.72 -3.59 -10.09
C ALA A 60 6.87 -2.60 -10.38
N PRO A 61 6.92 -2.02 -11.59
CA PRO A 61 7.86 -0.93 -11.90
C PRO A 61 7.44 0.41 -11.28
N ASP A 62 6.16 0.57 -10.93
CA ASP A 62 5.59 1.77 -10.31
C ASP A 62 4.57 1.36 -9.23
N LEU A 63 4.29 2.25 -8.28
CA LEU A 63 3.27 2.03 -7.24
C LEU A 63 1.87 1.84 -7.84
N VAL A 64 1.58 2.44 -9.00
CA VAL A 64 0.32 2.23 -9.76
C VAL A 64 0.27 0.90 -10.53
N GLY A 65 1.33 0.10 -10.47
CA GLY A 65 1.46 -1.17 -11.19
C GLY A 65 2.22 -1.04 -12.53
N PRO A 66 2.09 -2.04 -13.43
CA PRO A 66 1.29 -3.25 -13.25
C PRO A 66 1.89 -4.18 -12.20
N TRP A 67 1.07 -4.57 -11.22
CA TRP A 67 1.45 -5.56 -10.21
C TRP A 67 1.42 -6.98 -10.79
N THR A 68 2.52 -7.71 -10.63
CA THR A 68 2.70 -9.06 -11.16
C THR A 68 3.10 -10.03 -10.06
N TYR A 69 2.38 -11.15 -9.94
CA TYR A 69 2.68 -12.18 -8.93
C TYR A 69 4.02 -12.86 -9.20
N GLN A 70 4.83 -13.02 -8.15
CA GLN A 70 6.16 -13.62 -8.20
C GLN A 70 6.25 -14.95 -7.43
N GLY A 71 5.15 -15.39 -6.82
CA GLY A 71 5.12 -16.57 -5.96
C GLY A 71 4.92 -16.22 -4.49
N ALA A 72 4.99 -17.25 -3.65
CA ALA A 72 4.80 -17.15 -2.22
C ALA A 72 6.14 -17.16 -1.46
N ALA A 73 6.21 -16.51 -0.30
CA ALA A 73 7.37 -16.61 0.58
C ALA A 73 7.50 -18.02 1.17
N LEU A 74 6.37 -18.71 1.41
CA LEU A 74 6.30 -20.08 1.94
C LEU A 74 5.50 -20.98 0.99
N PRO A 75 6.03 -21.36 -0.19
CA PRO A 75 5.27 -22.10 -1.20
C PRO A 75 4.76 -23.47 -0.71
N SER A 76 5.50 -24.11 0.18
CA SER A 76 5.14 -25.38 0.83
C SER A 76 4.31 -25.19 2.12
N GLY A 77 3.93 -23.97 2.47
CA GLY A 77 3.26 -23.66 3.72
C GLY A 77 4.19 -23.76 4.94
N SER A 78 3.61 -23.69 6.13
CA SER A 78 4.29 -23.92 7.39
C SER A 78 4.50 -25.41 7.63
N LYS A 79 5.71 -25.77 8.09
CA LYS A 79 6.03 -27.12 8.55
C LYS A 79 5.40 -27.49 9.90
N ILE A 80 4.83 -26.50 10.60
CA ILE A 80 4.14 -26.74 11.87
C ILE A 80 2.81 -27.41 11.55
N ASN A 81 2.61 -28.63 12.05
CA ASN A 81 1.41 -29.43 11.80
C ASN A 81 0.24 -28.97 12.67
N LEU A 82 -0.34 -27.83 12.29
CA LEU A 82 -1.58 -27.30 12.85
C LEU A 82 -2.58 -27.06 11.71
N LYS A 83 -3.88 -27.13 12.02
CA LYS A 83 -4.92 -26.74 11.08
C LYS A 83 -4.69 -25.29 10.66
N GLY A 84 -4.62 -25.04 9.35
CA GLY A 84 -4.32 -23.71 8.80
C GLY A 84 -2.84 -23.46 8.51
N ASN A 85 -1.98 -24.48 8.44
CA ASN A 85 -0.57 -24.32 8.10
C ASN A 85 -0.30 -23.76 6.68
N ASP A 86 -1.31 -23.62 5.83
CA ASP A 86 -1.26 -22.92 4.53
C ASP A 86 -1.86 -21.50 4.58
N ASP A 87 -2.45 -21.11 5.71
CA ASP A 87 -3.04 -19.79 5.97
C ASP A 87 -2.20 -19.06 7.02
N LEU A 88 -1.21 -18.29 6.56
CA LEU A 88 -0.05 -17.86 7.34
C LEU A 88 -0.22 -16.48 8.01
N TRP A 89 -1.45 -16.16 8.38
CA TRP A 89 -1.85 -14.95 9.09
C TRP A 89 -2.19 -15.21 10.56
#